data_AF-A0A2N2YT40-F1
#
_entry.id   AF-A0A2N2YT40-F1
#
_cell.length_a   1.000
_cell.length_b   1.000
_cell.length_c   1.000
_cell.angle_alpha   90.00
_cell.angle_beta   90.00
_cell.angle_gamma   90.00
#
_symmetry.space_group_name_H-M   'P 1'
#
loop_
_entity.id
_entity.type
_entity.pdbx_description
1 polymer ?
#
loop_
_entity_poly.entity_id
_entity_poly.type
_entity_poly.pdbx_seq_one_letter_code
_entity_poly.pdbx_strand_id
1 'polypeptide(L)'
;MKKLLIITIATIMWNTAFSQVSINTDGSQANASAILDLKSTSRGFLLPRMTTWQLKNISNPAAGLLVFNTDSSDFYGFNGNAWISMWKSTDTISCWVCGDPITDLRDGSIYATVLIGSQCWMAENLNIGTMTNNTPTDNGLIEKFCYAGQASNCDMYGGLYDWNEMMQYSTGATVQGICPAGWHLPGDAEWCTMTTYVDPTVNCNVYAWNGTNIGFKLKSTSGWYNGWNGSDAVGFTGLPGGVRVSADFYDYLTTYGEWWSADSYNESKAWYRSVTCYQNDMGRFNLTKSYGLSVRCIKDLGVE
;
A
#
# COMPACT_ATOMS: atom_id res chain seq x y z
N MET A 1 -50.95 48.20 62.24
CA MET A 1 -51.12 47.53 60.93
C MET A 1 -49.75 47.45 60.27
N LYS A 2 -49.12 46.27 60.26
CA LYS A 2 -47.77 46.05 59.71
C LYS A 2 -47.90 45.84 58.20
N LYS A 3 -47.30 46.72 57.38
CA LYS A 3 -47.25 46.54 55.92
C LYS A 3 -46.01 45.72 55.57
N LEU A 4 -46.22 44.51 55.09
CA LEU A 4 -45.20 43.61 54.57
C LEU A 4 -44.80 44.10 53.16
N LEU A 5 -43.54 44.44 52.95
CA LEU A 5 -42.99 44.80 51.64
C LEU A 5 -42.42 43.52 51.01
N ILE A 6 -43.09 42.97 49.99
CA ILE A 6 -42.61 41.81 49.24
C ILE A 6 -41.73 42.35 48.10
N ILE A 7 -40.42 42.11 48.17
CA ILE A 7 -39.47 42.42 47.11
C ILE A 7 -39.37 41.19 46.21
N THR A 8 -39.95 41.27 45.02
CA THR A 8 -39.85 40.24 43.98
C THR A 8 -38.48 40.38 43.28
N ILE A 9 -37.57 39.46 43.55
CA ILE A 9 -36.28 39.37 42.83
C ILE A 9 -36.55 38.72 41.47
N ALA A 10 -36.54 39.51 40.41
CA ALA A 10 -36.61 39.02 39.03
C ALA A 10 -35.25 38.43 38.63
N THR A 11 -35.18 37.11 38.50
CA THR A 11 -34.03 36.39 37.93
C THR A 11 -33.97 36.62 36.42
N ILE A 12 -33.04 37.45 35.96
CA ILE A 12 -32.74 37.63 34.54
C ILE A 12 -32.02 36.35 34.06
N MET A 13 -32.73 35.50 33.32
CA MET A 13 -32.13 34.34 32.63
C MET A 13 -31.41 34.86 31.37
N TRP A 14 -30.09 34.74 31.36
CA TRP A 14 -29.24 35.06 30.21
C TRP A 14 -29.38 33.92 29.20
N ASN A 15 -30.26 34.08 28.20
CA ASN A 15 -30.25 33.20 27.04
C ASN A 15 -29.11 33.64 26.11
N THR A 16 -28.02 32.89 26.07
CA THR A 16 -27.01 33.02 25.01
C THR A 16 -27.60 32.39 23.74
N ALA A 17 -28.08 33.22 22.82
CA ALA A 17 -28.39 32.76 21.47
C ALA A 17 -27.08 32.61 20.69
N PHE A 18 -26.75 31.38 20.28
CA PHE A 18 -25.63 31.12 19.37
C PHE A 18 -26.04 31.54 17.95
N SER A 19 -25.31 32.46 17.30
CA SER A 19 -25.62 32.93 15.94
C SER A 19 -25.04 32.03 14.83
N GLN A 20 -25.08 30.71 15.02
CA GLN A 20 -24.57 29.76 14.02
C GLN A 20 -25.63 29.52 12.95
N VAL A 21 -25.22 29.48 11.69
CA VAL A 21 -26.13 29.21 10.57
C VAL A 21 -25.85 27.81 10.05
N SER A 22 -26.83 26.90 10.19
CA SER A 22 -26.84 25.65 9.44
C SER A 22 -27.81 25.74 8.27
N ILE A 23 -27.40 25.26 7.10
CA ILE A 23 -28.26 25.09 5.92
C ILE A 23 -28.32 23.60 5.62
N ASN A 24 -29.45 22.99 5.96
CA ASN A 24 -29.72 21.57 5.78
C ASN A 24 -31.23 21.33 5.65
N THR A 25 -31.62 20.09 5.34
CA THR A 25 -33.04 19.68 5.25
C THR A 25 -33.47 18.78 6.40
N ASP A 26 -32.57 18.39 7.30
CA ASP A 26 -32.81 17.42 8.37
C ASP A 26 -32.95 18.05 9.76
N GLY A 27 -32.79 19.37 9.87
CA GLY A 27 -32.88 20.10 11.13
C GLY A 27 -31.69 19.89 12.06
N SER A 28 -30.59 19.29 11.57
CA SER A 28 -29.39 19.14 12.39
C SER A 28 -28.81 20.49 12.82
N GLN A 29 -28.28 20.54 14.03
CA GLN A 29 -27.60 21.72 14.55
C GLN A 29 -26.27 21.90 13.81
N ALA A 30 -25.87 23.16 13.60
CA ALA A 30 -24.53 23.47 13.12
C ALA A 30 -23.49 22.92 14.10
N ASN A 31 -22.34 22.48 13.56
CA ASN A 31 -21.20 22.14 14.38
C ASN A 31 -20.79 23.34 15.25
N ALA A 32 -20.46 23.09 16.52
CA ALA A 32 -20.10 24.13 17.48
C ALA A 32 -18.88 24.98 17.06
N SER A 33 -18.02 24.46 16.18
CA SER A 33 -16.86 25.19 15.63
C SER A 33 -17.16 25.97 14.35
N ALA A 34 -18.37 25.85 13.77
CA ALA A 34 -18.72 26.42 12.48
C ALA A 34 -19.62 27.65 12.60
N ILE A 35 -19.27 28.71 11.87
CA ILE A 35 -20.16 29.88 11.67
C ILE A 35 -21.21 29.58 10.59
N LEU A 36 -20.81 28.83 9.55
CA LEU A 36 -21.67 28.32 8.48
C LEU A 36 -21.45 26.80 8.33
N ASP A 37 -22.52 26.02 8.47
CA ASP A 37 -22.51 24.57 8.28
C ASP A 37 -23.48 24.19 7.15
N LEU A 38 -22.98 23.50 6.12
CA LEU A 38 -23.77 23.06 4.97
C LEU A 38 -23.85 21.53 4.98
N LYS A 39 -25.05 20.98 5.18
CA LYS A 39 -25.26 19.53 5.15
C LYS A 39 -26.23 19.14 4.05
N SER A 40 -25.74 18.38 3.08
CA SER A 40 -26.56 17.78 2.04
C SER A 40 -25.90 16.50 1.53
N THR A 41 -26.71 15.50 1.18
CA THR A 41 -26.26 14.28 0.48
C THR A 41 -26.44 14.36 -1.03
N SER A 42 -27.02 15.46 -1.55
CA SER A 42 -27.40 15.59 -2.96
C SER A 42 -27.08 16.94 -3.58
N ARG A 43 -26.60 17.92 -2.80
CA ARG A 43 -26.27 19.28 -3.27
C ARG A 43 -24.91 19.72 -2.72
N GLY A 44 -24.24 20.61 -3.44
CA GLY A 44 -22.96 21.21 -3.04
C GLY A 44 -23.07 22.72 -2.84
N PHE A 45 -21.93 23.34 -2.48
CA PHE A 45 -21.81 24.79 -2.38
C PHE A 45 -21.31 25.38 -3.70
N LEU A 46 -22.08 26.26 -4.31
CA LEU A 46 -21.69 26.96 -5.54
C LEU A 46 -21.03 28.30 -5.18
N LEU A 47 -19.70 28.36 -5.25
CA LEU A 47 -18.93 29.59 -5.09
C LEU A 47 -19.29 30.62 -6.18
N PRO A 48 -19.08 31.93 -5.93
CA PRO A 48 -19.16 32.95 -6.97
C PRO A 48 -18.32 32.56 -8.19
N ARG A 49 -18.93 32.60 -9.37
CA ARG A 49 -18.31 32.20 -10.64
C ARG A 49 -17.98 33.44 -11.46
N MET A 50 -16.74 33.57 -11.91
CA MET A 50 -16.31 34.73 -12.68
C MET A 50 -15.12 34.40 -13.58
N THR A 51 -14.90 35.23 -14.61
CA THR A 51 -13.73 35.13 -15.50
C THR A 51 -12.45 35.55 -14.79
N THR A 52 -11.30 35.23 -15.38
CA THR A 52 -9.97 35.66 -14.90
C THR A 52 -9.88 37.18 -14.81
N TRP A 53 -10.46 37.88 -15.78
CA TRP A 53 -10.49 39.34 -15.80
C TRP A 53 -11.32 39.90 -14.64
N GLN A 54 -12.50 39.32 -14.37
CA GLN A 54 -13.35 39.72 -13.25
C GLN A 54 -12.69 39.43 -11.90
N LEU A 55 -12.03 38.27 -11.75
CA LEU A 55 -11.30 37.89 -10.53
C LEU A 55 -10.15 38.85 -10.22
N LYS A 56 -9.39 39.29 -11.23
CA LYS A 56 -8.32 40.28 -11.07
C LYS A 56 -8.81 41.69 -10.72
N ASN A 57 -10.06 42.01 -11.07
CA ASN A 57 -10.66 43.32 -10.83
C ASN A 57 -11.43 43.42 -9.50
N ILE A 58 -11.42 42.37 -8.67
CA ILE A 58 -11.91 42.48 -7.30
C ILE A 58 -11.01 43.47 -6.56
N SER A 59 -11.58 44.58 -6.11
CA SER A 59 -10.87 45.61 -5.35
C SER A 59 -10.71 45.16 -3.89
N ASN A 60 -9.49 45.21 -3.35
CA ASN A 60 -9.15 44.85 -1.97
C ASN A 60 -9.75 43.48 -1.51
N PRO A 61 -9.45 42.37 -2.21
CA PRO A 61 -9.96 41.06 -1.80
C PRO A 61 -9.46 40.70 -0.41
N ALA A 62 -10.34 40.12 0.42
CA ALA A 62 -9.97 39.68 1.76
C ALA A 62 -9.15 38.37 1.69
N ALA A 63 -8.18 38.20 2.59
CA ALA A 63 -7.51 36.92 2.74
C ALA A 63 -8.53 35.83 3.11
N GLY A 64 -8.48 34.69 2.41
CA GLY A 64 -9.46 33.59 2.53
C GLY A 64 -10.66 33.69 1.58
N LEU A 65 -10.75 34.71 0.72
CA LEU A 65 -11.82 34.81 -0.28
C LEU A 65 -11.72 33.68 -1.31
N LEU A 66 -12.82 32.95 -1.52
CA LEU A 66 -12.92 31.81 -2.44
C LEU A 66 -13.79 32.14 -3.66
N VAL A 67 -13.33 31.77 -4.85
CA VAL A 67 -14.00 32.01 -6.14
C VAL A 67 -13.77 30.84 -7.10
N PHE A 68 -14.72 30.54 -7.96
CA PHE A 68 -14.52 29.65 -9.11
C PHE A 68 -14.24 30.46 -10.38
N ASN A 69 -13.06 30.27 -10.99
CA ASN A 69 -12.69 30.93 -12.23
C ASN A 69 -13.21 30.14 -13.45
N THR A 70 -14.09 30.75 -14.25
CA THR A 70 -14.71 30.08 -15.40
C THR A 70 -13.81 29.93 -16.61
N ASP A 71 -12.74 30.73 -16.74
CA ASP A 71 -11.84 30.63 -17.89
C ASP A 71 -10.83 29.48 -17.72
N SER A 72 -10.31 29.30 -16.49
CA SER A 72 -9.37 28.22 -16.16
C SER A 72 -10.05 26.96 -15.61
N SER A 73 -11.34 27.04 -15.27
CA SER A 73 -12.09 25.98 -14.58
C SER A 73 -11.51 25.57 -13.22
N ASP A 74 -10.85 26.49 -12.52
CA ASP A 74 -10.19 26.21 -11.22
C ASP A 74 -10.84 26.98 -10.06
N PHE A 75 -10.74 26.40 -8.86
CA PHE A 75 -11.01 27.12 -7.61
C PHE A 75 -9.82 27.99 -7.22
N TYR A 76 -10.08 29.25 -6.88
CA TYR A 76 -9.06 30.19 -6.41
C TYR A 76 -9.34 30.64 -4.98
N GLY A 77 -8.28 30.74 -4.19
CA GLY A 77 -8.26 31.39 -2.88
C GLY A 77 -7.33 32.58 -2.87
N PHE A 78 -7.76 33.71 -2.33
CA PHE A 78 -6.89 34.86 -2.11
C PHE A 78 -6.13 34.71 -0.79
N ASN A 79 -4.80 34.67 -0.82
CA ASN A 79 -4.00 34.46 0.40
C ASN A 79 -3.67 35.76 1.17
N GLY A 80 -4.22 36.91 0.74
CA GLY A 80 -3.86 38.24 1.26
C GLY A 80 -2.93 39.03 0.33
N ASN A 81 -2.25 38.34 -0.59
CA ASN A 81 -1.29 38.94 -1.52
C ASN A 81 -1.59 38.59 -2.99
N ALA A 82 -2.03 37.36 -3.26
CA ALA A 82 -2.27 36.84 -4.58
C ALA A 82 -3.42 35.83 -4.60
N TRP A 83 -4.01 35.66 -5.78
CA TRP A 83 -4.93 34.57 -6.07
C TRP A 83 -4.15 33.29 -6.38
N ILE A 84 -4.39 32.25 -5.59
CA ILE A 84 -3.74 30.93 -5.72
C ILE A 84 -4.78 29.93 -6.21
N SER A 85 -4.46 29.17 -7.27
CA SER A 85 -5.29 28.03 -7.68
C SER A 85 -5.19 26.95 -6.60
N MET A 86 -6.33 26.62 -5.99
CA MET A 86 -6.47 25.63 -4.92
C MET A 86 -6.82 24.25 -5.47
N TRP A 87 -7.10 24.17 -6.76
CA TRP A 87 -7.40 22.94 -7.48
C TRP A 87 -6.85 23.11 -8.89
N LYS A 88 -5.72 22.46 -9.20
CA LYS A 88 -5.26 22.37 -10.59
C LYS A 88 -5.94 21.17 -11.21
N SER A 89 -6.80 21.41 -12.20
CA SER A 89 -7.51 20.39 -12.98
C SER A 89 -6.62 19.35 -13.70
N THR A 90 -5.28 19.50 -13.68
CA THR A 90 -4.32 18.52 -14.21
C THR A 90 -3.78 17.54 -13.17
N ASP A 91 -3.94 17.83 -11.87
CA ASP A 91 -3.64 16.86 -10.82
C ASP A 91 -4.94 16.12 -10.50
N THR A 92 -5.22 15.08 -11.28
CA THR A 92 -6.08 14.02 -10.77
C THR A 92 -5.43 13.53 -9.49
N ILE A 93 -6.06 13.75 -8.35
CA ILE A 93 -5.82 12.90 -7.18
C ILE A 93 -6.33 11.52 -7.62
N SER A 94 -5.51 10.76 -8.33
CA SER A 94 -5.69 9.32 -8.38
C SER A 94 -5.23 8.86 -7.00
N CYS A 95 -6.18 8.55 -6.13
CA CYS A 95 -5.87 7.65 -5.04
C CYS A 95 -5.19 6.42 -5.67
N TRP A 96 -4.01 6.07 -5.18
CA TRP A 96 -3.31 4.88 -5.66
C TRP A 96 -4.29 3.71 -5.65
N VAL A 97 -4.41 3.02 -6.78
CA VAL A 97 -5.17 1.77 -6.88
C VAL A 97 -4.21 0.62 -7.15
N CYS A 98 -4.61 -0.59 -6.76
CA CYS A 98 -3.82 -1.76 -7.10
C CYS A 98 -3.66 -1.89 -8.62
N GLY A 99 -2.42 -2.07 -9.08
CA GLY A 99 -2.04 -1.97 -10.50
C GLY A 99 -1.16 -0.75 -10.78
N ASP A 100 -1.29 0.32 -10.00
CA ASP A 100 -0.36 1.45 -10.05
C ASP A 100 0.96 1.07 -9.34
N PRO A 101 2.12 1.54 -9.83
CA PRO A 101 3.36 1.35 -9.11
C PRO A 101 3.36 2.11 -7.77
N ILE A 102 4.11 1.60 -6.81
CA ILE A 102 4.40 2.31 -5.57
C ILE A 102 5.85 2.79 -5.55
N THR A 103 6.11 3.90 -4.87
CA THR A 103 7.46 4.30 -4.49
C THR A 103 7.69 3.93 -3.03
N ASP A 104 8.70 3.13 -2.75
CA ASP A 104 9.17 2.89 -1.40
C ASP A 104 9.95 4.13 -0.92
N LEU A 105 9.39 4.84 0.05
CA LEU A 105 9.97 6.10 0.56
C LEU A 105 11.29 5.89 1.31
N ARG A 106 11.65 4.65 1.66
CA ARG A 106 12.86 4.33 2.41
C ARG A 106 14.12 4.39 1.54
N ASP A 107 14.01 4.05 0.26
CA ASP A 107 15.13 4.00 -0.69
C ASP A 107 14.84 4.65 -2.07
N GLY A 108 13.60 5.07 -2.31
CA GLY A 108 13.17 5.64 -3.59
C GLY A 108 12.90 4.61 -4.69
N SER A 109 12.99 3.31 -4.38
CA SER A 109 12.72 2.24 -5.34
C SER A 109 11.25 2.26 -5.76
N ILE A 110 11.00 2.02 -7.05
CA ILE A 110 9.65 1.95 -7.60
C ILE A 110 9.34 0.48 -7.87
N TYR A 111 8.22 0.00 -7.34
CA TYR A 111 7.75 -1.37 -7.52
C TYR A 111 6.39 -1.39 -8.21
N ALA A 112 6.27 -2.14 -9.29
CA ALA A 112 5.00 -2.44 -9.91
C ALA A 112 4.11 -3.29 -8.98
N THR A 113 2.80 -3.13 -9.11
CA THR A 113 1.81 -3.89 -8.33
C THR A 113 0.77 -4.51 -9.25
N VAL A 114 0.09 -5.54 -8.77
CA VAL A 114 -0.92 -6.26 -9.55
C VAL A 114 -2.02 -6.80 -8.66
N LEU A 115 -3.27 -6.68 -9.14
CA LEU A 115 -4.42 -7.26 -8.48
C LEU A 115 -4.59 -8.72 -8.92
N ILE A 116 -4.45 -9.66 -7.99
CA ILE A 116 -4.68 -11.08 -8.23
C ILE A 116 -5.84 -11.53 -7.34
N GLY A 117 -7.00 -11.78 -7.96
CA GLY A 117 -8.24 -12.01 -7.22
C GLY A 117 -8.61 -10.76 -6.43
N SER A 118 -8.69 -10.88 -5.11
CA SER A 118 -8.97 -9.77 -4.20
C SER A 118 -7.72 -9.20 -3.51
N GLN A 119 -6.53 -9.69 -3.88
CA GLN A 119 -5.27 -9.39 -3.20
C GLN A 119 -4.38 -8.51 -4.06
N CYS A 120 -3.81 -7.46 -3.48
CA CYS A 120 -2.86 -6.61 -4.18
C CYS A 120 -1.43 -7.04 -3.92
N TRP A 121 -0.75 -7.58 -4.92
CA TRP A 121 0.61 -8.10 -4.82
C TRP A 121 1.62 -7.14 -5.44
N MET A 122 2.84 -7.09 -4.90
CA MET A 122 3.97 -6.59 -5.65
C MET A 122 4.24 -7.50 -6.86
N ALA A 123 4.35 -6.90 -8.04
CA ALA A 123 4.75 -7.56 -9.28
C ALA A 123 6.28 -7.70 -9.40
N GLU A 124 7.04 -7.12 -8.47
CA GLU A 124 8.50 -7.26 -8.40
C GLU A 124 8.97 -7.82 -7.04
N ASN A 125 10.13 -8.49 -7.03
CA ASN A 125 10.78 -8.92 -5.80
C ASN A 125 11.31 -7.69 -5.05
N LEU A 126 11.09 -7.64 -3.74
CA LEU A 126 11.58 -6.54 -2.92
C LEU A 126 13.13 -6.46 -2.96
N ASN A 127 13.69 -5.25 -3.02
CA ASN A 127 15.13 -5.01 -3.12
C ASN A 127 15.63 -3.94 -2.12
N ILE A 128 15.03 -3.88 -0.93
CA ILE A 128 15.37 -2.93 0.13
C ILE A 128 16.58 -3.38 0.97
N GLY A 129 17.34 -2.43 1.50
CA GLY A 129 18.39 -2.71 2.50
C GLY A 129 19.82 -2.78 1.94
N THR A 130 20.78 -3.00 2.83
CA THR A 130 22.22 -3.00 2.55
C THR A 130 22.71 -4.41 2.24
N MET A 131 23.51 -4.55 1.18
CA MET A 131 24.09 -5.84 0.84
C MET A 131 25.09 -6.30 1.91
N THR A 132 24.96 -7.53 2.38
CA THR A 132 25.88 -8.18 3.33
C THR A 132 26.23 -9.58 2.86
N ASN A 133 27.36 -10.12 3.32
CA ASN A 133 27.68 -11.56 3.22
C ASN A 133 27.61 -12.26 4.59
N ASN A 134 27.52 -11.48 5.67
CA ASN A 134 27.42 -11.98 7.03
C ASN A 134 25.98 -12.39 7.35
N THR A 135 25.79 -13.15 8.42
CA THR A 135 24.46 -13.41 8.98
C THR A 135 23.85 -12.10 9.50
N PRO A 136 22.65 -11.70 9.03
CA PRO A 136 21.88 -10.58 9.55
C PRO A 136 21.66 -10.67 11.06
N THR A 137 21.57 -9.52 11.70
CA THR A 137 21.34 -9.42 13.15
C THR A 137 20.31 -8.35 13.44
N ASP A 138 19.56 -8.49 14.53
CA ASP A 138 18.58 -7.47 14.96
C ASP A 138 19.28 -6.19 15.43
N ASN A 139 19.56 -5.30 14.48
CA ASN A 139 20.33 -4.07 14.67
C ASN A 139 19.63 -2.84 14.07
N GLY A 140 18.40 -3.00 13.56
CA GLY A 140 17.60 -1.94 12.94
C GLY A 140 18.02 -1.54 11.53
N LEU A 141 18.99 -2.24 10.92
CA LEU A 141 19.34 -2.11 9.51
C LEU A 141 18.72 -3.26 8.74
N ILE A 142 18.08 -2.94 7.61
CA ILE A 142 17.61 -3.99 6.72
C ILE A 142 18.78 -4.50 5.90
N GLU A 143 19.02 -5.80 5.94
CA GLU A 143 20.15 -6.45 5.30
C GLU A 143 19.67 -7.45 4.24
N LYS A 144 20.35 -7.43 3.09
CA LYS A 144 20.02 -8.30 1.95
C LYS A 144 21.25 -9.03 1.44
N PHE A 145 21.02 -10.14 0.77
CA PHE A 145 21.99 -10.79 -0.08
C PHE A 145 21.64 -10.53 -1.53
N CYS A 146 22.65 -10.23 -2.35
CA CYS A 146 22.50 -10.30 -3.80
C CYS A 146 23.09 -11.62 -4.26
N TYR A 147 22.46 -12.27 -5.24
CA TYR A 147 22.93 -13.56 -5.73
C TYR A 147 24.41 -13.48 -6.13
N ALA A 148 25.23 -14.40 -5.62
CA ALA A 148 26.69 -14.42 -5.81
C ALA A 148 27.43 -13.12 -5.39
N GLY A 149 26.85 -12.34 -4.47
CA GLY A 149 27.40 -11.06 -4.01
C GLY A 149 27.46 -9.97 -5.08
N GLN A 150 26.68 -10.09 -6.17
CA GLN A 150 26.68 -9.14 -7.28
C GLN A 150 25.46 -8.22 -7.23
N ALA A 151 25.68 -6.91 -7.09
CA ALA A 151 24.60 -5.92 -7.06
C ALA A 151 23.68 -5.99 -8.29
N SER A 152 24.22 -6.25 -9.48
CA SER A 152 23.44 -6.41 -10.71
C SER A 152 22.41 -7.54 -10.64
N ASN A 153 22.65 -8.57 -9.82
CA ASN A 153 21.67 -9.63 -9.60
C ASN A 153 20.53 -9.17 -8.68
N CYS A 154 20.79 -8.29 -7.71
CA CYS A 154 19.72 -7.64 -6.96
C CYS A 154 18.89 -6.72 -7.86
N ASP A 155 19.54 -5.98 -8.77
CA ASP A 155 18.85 -5.10 -9.71
C ASP A 155 17.93 -5.89 -10.65
N MET A 156 18.35 -7.10 -11.04
CA MET A 156 17.58 -7.96 -11.94
C MET A 156 16.53 -8.84 -11.25
N TYR A 157 16.84 -9.40 -10.07
CA TYR A 157 16.05 -10.43 -9.43
C TYR A 157 15.49 -10.02 -8.06
N GLY A 158 15.81 -8.83 -7.56
CA GLY A 158 15.52 -8.41 -6.20
C GLY A 158 16.48 -8.98 -5.16
N GLY A 159 16.30 -8.55 -3.91
CA GLY A 159 17.08 -9.02 -2.77
C GLY A 159 16.68 -10.43 -2.33
N LEU A 160 17.66 -11.15 -1.80
CA LEU A 160 17.44 -12.38 -1.05
C LEU A 160 17.58 -12.07 0.44
N TYR A 161 16.64 -12.56 1.23
CA TYR A 161 16.58 -12.27 2.67
C TYR A 161 16.51 -13.57 3.44
N ASP A 162 17.19 -13.61 4.58
CA ASP A 162 16.87 -14.66 5.55
C ASP A 162 15.50 -14.40 6.19
N TRP A 163 14.91 -15.44 6.76
CA TRP A 163 13.54 -15.36 7.23
C TRP A 163 13.39 -14.45 8.45
N ASN A 164 14.37 -14.42 9.37
CA ASN A 164 14.25 -13.56 10.55
C ASN A 164 14.40 -12.09 10.16
N GLU A 165 15.32 -11.81 9.24
CA GLU A 165 15.56 -10.48 8.71
C GLU A 165 14.35 -9.94 7.96
N MET A 166 13.74 -10.73 7.06
CA MET A 166 12.52 -10.29 6.38
C MET A 166 11.39 -10.01 7.38
N MET A 167 11.28 -10.83 8.44
CA MET A 167 10.26 -10.67 9.47
C MET A 167 10.55 -9.52 10.43
N GLN A 168 11.73 -8.88 10.31
CA GLN A 168 12.24 -7.90 11.25
C GLN A 168 12.19 -8.42 12.69
N TYR A 169 12.62 -9.68 12.85
CA TYR A 169 12.68 -10.42 14.13
C TYR A 169 11.34 -10.48 14.89
N SER A 170 10.23 -10.25 14.18
CA SER A 170 8.86 -10.36 14.70
C SER A 170 8.25 -11.74 14.45
N THR A 171 7.09 -12.00 15.05
CA THR A 171 6.32 -13.24 14.85
C THR A 171 4.88 -12.93 14.48
N GLY A 172 4.30 -13.70 13.56
CA GLY A 172 2.91 -13.57 13.12
C GLY A 172 2.75 -13.85 11.62
N ALA A 173 1.58 -14.32 11.20
CA ALA A 173 1.31 -14.69 9.79
C ALA A 173 1.06 -13.48 8.86
N THR A 174 0.79 -12.30 9.44
CA THR A 174 0.52 -11.05 8.73
C THR A 174 1.22 -9.92 9.48
N VAL A 175 2.53 -9.81 9.26
CA VAL A 175 3.36 -8.74 9.81
C VAL A 175 3.90 -7.88 8.68
N GLN A 176 4.09 -6.59 8.95
CA GLN A 176 4.71 -5.70 7.97
C GLN A 176 6.10 -6.22 7.56
N GLY A 177 6.93 -6.64 8.53
CA GLY A 177 8.30 -7.05 8.27
C GLY A 177 9.08 -5.98 7.50
N ILE A 178 9.88 -6.41 6.51
CA ILE A 178 10.61 -5.51 5.61
C ILE A 178 9.75 -4.82 4.55
N CYS A 179 8.45 -5.12 4.47
CA CYS A 179 7.57 -4.45 3.50
C CYS A 179 7.38 -2.96 3.82
N PRO A 180 7.08 -2.13 2.79
CA PRO A 180 6.76 -0.72 2.99
C PRO A 180 5.56 -0.53 3.93
N ALA A 181 5.44 0.66 4.53
CA ALA A 181 4.30 0.97 5.40
C ALA A 181 2.96 0.78 4.65
N GLY A 182 2.00 0.11 5.29
CA GLY A 182 0.71 -0.23 4.69
C GLY A 182 0.74 -1.45 3.75
N TRP A 183 1.88 -2.13 3.65
CA TRP A 183 2.05 -3.44 3.02
C TRP A 183 2.55 -4.45 4.06
N HIS A 184 2.38 -5.74 3.79
CA HIS A 184 2.83 -6.80 4.69
C HIS A 184 3.38 -8.01 3.95
N LEU A 185 4.08 -8.87 4.69
CA LEU A 185 4.58 -10.13 4.18
C LEU A 185 3.43 -11.13 4.04
N PRO A 186 3.31 -11.83 2.90
CA PRO A 186 2.24 -12.77 2.67
C PRO A 186 2.38 -14.01 3.56
N GLY A 187 1.33 -14.29 4.31
CA GLY A 187 1.18 -15.56 5.03
C GLY A 187 0.76 -16.71 4.10
N ASP A 188 0.75 -17.91 4.63
CA ASP A 188 0.39 -19.14 3.94
C ASP A 188 -1.05 -19.14 3.44
N ALA A 189 -1.95 -18.51 4.21
CA ALA A 189 -3.36 -18.32 3.85
C ALA A 189 -3.52 -17.37 2.66
N GLU A 190 -2.68 -16.33 2.58
CA GLU A 190 -2.70 -15.37 1.48
C GLU A 190 -2.11 -15.96 0.20
N TRP A 191 -1.00 -16.69 0.32
CA TRP A 191 -0.50 -17.53 -0.76
C TRP A 191 -1.55 -18.54 -1.24
N CYS A 192 -2.30 -19.14 -0.32
CA CYS A 192 -3.36 -20.08 -0.69
C CYS A 192 -4.49 -19.39 -1.46
N THR A 193 -4.93 -18.22 -1.01
CA THR A 193 -5.96 -17.41 -1.69
C THR A 193 -5.53 -17.08 -3.11
N MET A 194 -4.31 -16.57 -3.29
CA MET A 194 -3.77 -16.26 -4.61
C MET A 194 -3.68 -17.52 -5.49
N THR A 195 -3.04 -18.59 -5.01
CA THR A 195 -2.78 -19.78 -5.85
C THR A 195 -4.06 -20.49 -6.26
N THR A 196 -5.06 -20.59 -5.38
CA THR A 196 -6.36 -21.20 -5.70
C THR A 196 -7.22 -20.33 -6.62
N TYR A 197 -7.09 -19.00 -6.55
CA TYR A 197 -7.71 -18.10 -7.53
C TYR A 197 -7.16 -18.32 -8.94
N VAL A 198 -5.83 -18.47 -9.06
CA VAL A 198 -5.15 -18.63 -10.36
C VAL A 198 -5.29 -20.05 -10.92
N ASP A 199 -5.29 -21.06 -10.06
CA ASP A 199 -5.49 -22.47 -10.40
C ASP A 199 -6.35 -23.17 -9.32
N PRO A 200 -7.66 -23.35 -9.56
CA PRO A 200 -8.57 -23.99 -8.61
C PRO A 200 -8.24 -25.45 -8.26
N THR A 201 -7.30 -26.08 -8.96
CA THR A 201 -6.84 -27.44 -8.65
C THR A 201 -5.80 -27.49 -7.54
N VAL A 202 -5.30 -26.33 -7.09
CA VAL A 202 -4.32 -26.22 -6.00
C VAL A 202 -4.95 -26.65 -4.67
N ASN A 203 -4.28 -27.57 -3.97
CA ASN A 203 -4.53 -27.95 -2.59
C ASN A 203 -3.40 -27.43 -1.69
N CYS A 204 -3.69 -26.34 -0.97
CA CYS A 204 -2.72 -25.65 -0.13
C CYS A 204 -2.24 -26.43 1.10
N ASN A 205 -2.88 -27.56 1.43
CA ASN A 205 -2.55 -28.35 2.61
C ASN A 205 -1.52 -29.46 2.33
N VAL A 206 -1.01 -29.53 1.09
CA VAL A 206 -0.07 -30.58 0.68
C VAL A 206 1.38 -30.06 0.77
N TYR A 207 2.26 -30.86 1.37
CA TYR A 207 3.71 -30.69 1.28
C TYR A 207 4.20 -31.31 -0.05
N ALA A 208 3.97 -30.62 -1.16
CA ALA A 208 4.35 -31.12 -2.48
C ALA A 208 4.31 -29.99 -3.52
N TRP A 209 4.74 -30.36 -4.72
CA TRP A 209 4.31 -29.69 -5.94
C TRP A 209 2.85 -30.01 -6.23
N ASN A 210 2.04 -28.98 -6.44
CA ASN A 210 0.60 -29.14 -6.65
C ASN A 210 0.01 -28.01 -7.51
N GLY A 211 -1.18 -28.27 -8.09
CA GLY A 211 -1.77 -27.49 -9.17
C GLY A 211 -1.47 -28.12 -10.52
N THR A 212 -2.21 -27.70 -11.54
CA THR A 212 -2.05 -28.22 -12.91
C THR A 212 -1.15 -27.32 -13.75
N ASN A 213 -1.26 -25.99 -13.57
CA ASN A 213 -0.53 -25.03 -14.40
C ASN A 213 -0.20 -23.70 -13.69
N ILE A 214 -0.32 -23.65 -12.35
CA ILE A 214 -0.11 -22.46 -11.55
C ILE A 214 1.30 -21.85 -11.72
N GLY A 215 2.35 -22.66 -11.66
CA GLY A 215 3.74 -22.22 -11.84
C GLY A 215 3.94 -21.58 -13.20
N PHE A 216 3.44 -22.17 -14.27
CA PHE A 216 3.52 -21.58 -15.61
C PHE A 216 2.81 -20.21 -15.70
N LYS A 217 1.67 -20.05 -15.03
CA LYS A 217 0.91 -18.78 -15.00
C LYS A 217 1.59 -17.68 -14.18
N LEU A 218 2.39 -18.03 -13.17
CA LEU A 218 3.08 -17.07 -12.30
C LEU A 218 4.48 -16.70 -12.79
N LYS A 219 5.17 -17.61 -13.49
CA LYS A 219 6.51 -17.37 -14.02
C LYS A 219 6.51 -16.20 -15.01
N SER A 220 7.57 -15.39 -14.95
CA SER A 220 7.87 -14.34 -15.93
C SER A 220 7.98 -14.89 -17.36
N THR A 221 7.73 -14.03 -18.35
CA THR A 221 7.80 -14.37 -19.78
C THR A 221 9.23 -14.49 -20.32
N SER A 222 10.23 -14.16 -19.52
CA SER A 222 11.66 -14.26 -19.85
C SER A 222 12.51 -14.56 -18.61
N GLY A 223 13.77 -14.96 -18.82
CA GLY A 223 14.78 -15.13 -17.75
C GLY A 223 14.94 -16.56 -17.24
N TRP A 224 14.05 -17.48 -17.63
CA TRP A 224 14.15 -18.88 -17.24
C TRP A 224 15.14 -19.64 -18.13
N TYR A 225 15.85 -20.58 -17.51
CA TYR A 225 16.82 -21.46 -18.14
C TYR A 225 16.24 -22.07 -19.42
N ASN A 226 17.04 -22.10 -20.50
CA ASN A 226 16.65 -22.60 -21.83
C ASN A 226 15.33 -22.03 -22.40
N GLY A 227 14.87 -20.86 -21.94
CA GLY A 227 13.64 -20.24 -22.41
C GLY A 227 12.36 -20.93 -21.92
N TRP A 228 12.43 -21.74 -20.85
CA TRP A 228 11.29 -22.42 -20.21
C TRP A 228 10.45 -21.45 -19.35
N ASN A 229 10.15 -20.31 -19.96
CA ASN A 229 9.46 -19.18 -19.36
C ASN A 229 8.00 -19.53 -19.05
N GLY A 230 7.37 -18.70 -18.22
CA GLY A 230 5.93 -18.72 -18.01
C GLY A 230 5.16 -17.87 -18.99
N SER A 231 3.85 -17.84 -18.81
CA SER A 231 2.96 -16.91 -19.51
C SER A 231 2.76 -15.60 -18.77
N ASP A 232 3.15 -15.52 -17.48
CA ASP A 232 2.83 -14.42 -16.57
C ASP A 232 1.35 -13.97 -16.67
N ALA A 233 0.43 -14.93 -16.64
CA ALA A 233 -0.97 -14.72 -16.99
C ALA A 233 -1.71 -13.77 -16.03
N VAL A 234 -1.14 -13.53 -14.85
CA VAL A 234 -1.72 -12.69 -13.79
C VAL A 234 -0.80 -11.55 -13.37
N GLY A 235 0.28 -11.29 -14.12
CA GLY A 235 1.21 -10.18 -13.86
C GLY A 235 2.05 -10.30 -12.59
N PHE A 236 2.17 -11.51 -12.02
CA PHE A 236 2.99 -11.74 -10.82
C PHE A 236 4.48 -11.56 -11.11
N THR A 237 4.91 -11.77 -12.37
CA THR A 237 6.29 -11.68 -12.83
C THR A 237 7.25 -12.46 -11.92
N GLY A 238 6.98 -13.75 -11.75
CA GLY A 238 7.82 -14.64 -10.94
C GLY A 238 9.17 -14.86 -11.62
N LEU A 239 10.22 -14.25 -11.08
CA LEU A 239 11.58 -14.34 -11.61
C LEU A 239 12.39 -15.50 -10.99
N PRO A 240 13.27 -16.15 -11.77
CA PRO A 240 14.10 -17.25 -11.27
C PRO A 240 15.40 -16.74 -10.61
N GLY A 241 15.25 -16.02 -9.50
CA GLY A 241 16.36 -15.38 -8.77
C GLY A 241 17.31 -16.33 -8.05
N GLY A 242 17.00 -17.63 -8.01
CA GLY A 242 17.77 -18.62 -7.25
C GLY A 242 17.68 -18.38 -5.75
N VAL A 243 18.60 -19.00 -5.02
CA VAL A 243 18.64 -18.95 -3.56
C VAL A 243 20.05 -18.76 -3.04
N ARG A 244 20.15 -18.23 -1.82
CA ARG A 244 21.37 -18.32 -1.02
C ARG A 244 21.25 -19.46 -0.01
N VAL A 245 22.18 -20.39 -0.06
CA VAL A 245 22.22 -21.58 0.81
C VAL A 245 23.12 -21.34 2.02
N SER A 246 24.26 -20.67 1.80
CA SER A 246 25.21 -20.26 2.84
C SER A 246 25.98 -19.00 2.39
N ALA A 247 26.94 -18.52 3.19
CA ALA A 247 27.72 -17.31 2.87
C ALA A 247 28.37 -17.35 1.47
N ASP A 248 28.92 -18.51 1.10
CA ASP A 248 29.68 -18.68 -0.13
C ASP A 248 28.99 -19.60 -1.14
N PHE A 249 27.75 -20.03 -0.88
CA PHE A 249 27.04 -20.97 -1.74
C PHE A 249 25.65 -20.46 -2.11
N TYR A 250 25.45 -20.33 -3.42
CA TYR A 250 24.21 -19.92 -4.07
C TYR A 250 23.87 -20.97 -5.12
N ASP A 251 22.58 -21.21 -5.32
CA ASP A 251 22.11 -22.26 -6.22
C ASP A 251 20.87 -21.81 -7.00
N TYR A 252 20.55 -22.55 -8.06
CA TYR A 252 19.28 -22.49 -8.79
C TYR A 252 18.96 -21.19 -9.56
N LEU A 253 19.93 -20.28 -9.76
CA LEU A 253 19.72 -19.13 -10.63
C LEU A 253 19.19 -19.56 -12.00
N THR A 254 18.21 -18.82 -12.53
CA THR A 254 17.49 -19.11 -13.79
C THR A 254 16.63 -20.38 -13.80
N THR A 255 16.67 -21.22 -12.76
CA THR A 255 15.92 -22.49 -12.73
C THR A 255 14.82 -22.56 -11.67
N TYR A 256 14.97 -21.80 -10.57
CA TYR A 256 13.95 -21.70 -9.53
C TYR A 256 13.72 -20.24 -9.13
N GLY A 257 12.44 -19.92 -8.90
CA GLY A 257 12.00 -18.73 -8.21
C GLY A 257 11.35 -19.15 -6.90
N GLU A 258 11.88 -18.65 -5.78
CA GLU A 258 11.47 -19.08 -4.45
C GLU A 258 11.18 -17.89 -3.55
N TRP A 259 10.03 -17.93 -2.88
CA TRP A 259 9.54 -16.83 -2.05
C TRP A 259 9.18 -17.32 -0.66
N TRP A 260 9.63 -16.58 0.34
CA TRP A 260 9.23 -16.86 1.71
C TRP A 260 7.73 -16.63 1.95
N SER A 261 7.19 -17.42 2.89
CA SER A 261 5.93 -17.14 3.59
C SER A 261 6.25 -16.59 4.98
N ALA A 262 5.41 -15.68 5.48
CA ALA A 262 5.51 -15.16 6.85
C ALA A 262 5.21 -16.24 7.91
N ASP A 263 4.69 -17.41 7.52
CA ASP A 263 4.39 -18.49 8.44
C ASP A 263 5.62 -19.33 8.82
N SER A 264 5.86 -19.40 10.12
CA SER A 264 6.87 -20.28 10.70
C SER A 264 6.40 -21.75 10.67
N TYR A 265 7.26 -22.67 10.27
CA TYR A 265 6.99 -24.11 10.41
C TYR A 265 7.35 -24.59 11.82
N ASN A 266 8.54 -24.20 12.29
CA ASN A 266 9.00 -24.40 13.66
C ASN A 266 10.09 -23.36 13.98
N GLU A 267 10.80 -23.52 15.10
CA GLU A 267 11.85 -22.59 15.52
C GLU A 267 12.97 -22.40 14.48
N SER A 268 13.30 -23.46 13.72
CA SER A 268 14.42 -23.48 12.77
C SER A 268 14.03 -23.29 11.30
N LYS A 269 12.75 -23.49 10.96
CA LYS A 269 12.26 -23.55 9.58
C LYS A 269 11.01 -22.71 9.36
N ALA A 270 10.85 -22.22 8.14
CA ALA A 270 9.68 -21.48 7.70
C ALA A 270 9.14 -22.03 6.37
N TRP A 271 7.88 -21.73 6.10
CA TRP A 271 7.24 -22.09 4.84
C TRP A 271 7.73 -21.19 3.71
N TYR A 272 7.81 -21.75 2.51
CA TYR A 272 8.12 -21.01 1.29
C TYR A 272 7.32 -21.58 0.11
N ARG A 273 7.37 -20.85 -0.99
CA ARG A 273 6.72 -21.13 -2.27
C ARG A 273 7.77 -21.24 -3.36
N SER A 274 7.63 -22.23 -4.25
CA SER A 274 8.61 -22.50 -5.30
C SER A 274 7.93 -22.70 -6.66
N VAL A 275 8.49 -22.08 -7.70
CA VAL A 275 8.17 -22.36 -9.11
C VAL A 275 9.47 -22.64 -9.86
N THR A 276 9.41 -23.50 -10.88
CA THR A 276 10.62 -23.96 -11.58
C THR A 276 10.43 -24.04 -13.10
N CYS A 277 11.53 -24.09 -13.85
CA CYS A 277 11.50 -24.35 -15.29
C CYS A 277 11.08 -25.80 -15.65
N TYR A 278 11.20 -26.75 -14.72
CA TYR A 278 11.02 -28.18 -15.01
C TYR A 278 9.56 -28.67 -14.97
N GLN A 279 8.66 -27.87 -14.42
CA GLN A 279 7.26 -28.22 -14.24
C GLN A 279 6.40 -26.96 -14.11
N ASN A 280 5.08 -27.14 -14.22
CA ASN A 280 4.11 -26.05 -14.31
C ASN A 280 3.24 -25.90 -13.08
N ASP A 281 3.44 -26.72 -12.06
CA ASP A 281 2.80 -26.62 -10.75
C ASP A 281 3.61 -25.72 -9.81
N MET A 282 3.16 -25.57 -8.56
CA MET A 282 3.83 -24.75 -7.55
C MET A 282 4.07 -25.56 -6.29
N GLY A 283 5.27 -25.44 -5.74
CA GLY A 283 5.72 -26.14 -4.56
C GLY A 283 5.36 -25.39 -3.29
N ARG A 284 4.90 -26.12 -2.27
CA ARG A 284 4.77 -25.66 -0.89
C ARG A 284 5.63 -26.53 0.03
N PHE A 285 6.70 -25.94 0.55
CA PHE A 285 7.71 -26.64 1.33
C PHE A 285 8.19 -25.79 2.51
N ASN A 286 9.03 -26.37 3.38
CA ASN A 286 9.71 -25.63 4.43
C ASN A 286 11.22 -25.69 4.27
N LEU A 287 11.89 -24.61 4.68
CA LEU A 287 13.33 -24.45 4.56
C LEU A 287 13.90 -23.80 5.82
N THR A 288 15.19 -24.03 6.08
CA THR A 288 15.88 -23.42 7.22
C THR A 288 15.86 -21.90 7.10
N LYS A 289 15.53 -21.22 8.20
CA LYS A 289 15.36 -19.75 8.25
C LYS A 289 16.60 -18.94 7.86
N SER A 290 17.79 -19.55 7.84
CA SER A 290 19.06 -18.91 7.48
C SER A 290 19.34 -18.84 5.97
N TYR A 291 18.49 -19.46 5.14
CA TYR A 291 18.61 -19.39 3.68
C TYR A 291 18.11 -18.04 3.19
N GLY A 292 18.67 -17.54 2.09
CA GLY A 292 18.19 -16.31 1.46
C GLY A 292 17.23 -16.63 0.32
N LEU A 293 15.96 -16.26 0.46
CA LEU A 293 14.95 -16.34 -0.61
C LEU A 293 14.40 -14.95 -0.95
N SER A 294 13.75 -14.83 -2.10
CA SER A 294 13.08 -13.59 -2.50
C SER A 294 11.87 -13.30 -1.61
N VAL A 295 11.49 -12.03 -1.55
CA VAL A 295 10.33 -11.56 -0.79
C VAL A 295 9.38 -10.81 -1.70
N ARG A 296 8.08 -11.05 -1.49
CA ARG A 296 6.98 -10.26 -2.06
C ARG A 296 6.21 -9.62 -0.93
N CYS A 297 5.69 -8.43 -1.18
CA CYS A 297 4.74 -7.79 -0.28
C CYS A 297 3.35 -7.79 -0.89
N ILE A 298 2.35 -7.87 -0.02
CA ILE A 298 0.93 -7.79 -0.34
C ILE A 298 0.33 -6.62 0.45
N LYS A 299 -0.78 -6.07 -0.03
CA LYS A 299 -1.56 -5.06 0.67
C LYS A 299 -3.01 -5.49 0.74
N ASP A 300 -3.58 -5.41 1.94
CA ASP A 300 -5.01 -5.55 2.16
C ASP A 300 -5.74 -4.38 1.49
N LEU A 301 -6.62 -4.70 0.56
CA LEU A 301 -7.56 -3.73 0.02
C LEU A 301 -8.72 -3.66 1.01
N GLY A 302 -8.83 -2.54 1.73
CA GLY A 302 -9.96 -2.30 2.61
C GLY A 302 -11.27 -2.55 1.86
N VAL A 303 -12.20 -3.28 2.47
CA VAL A 303 -13.55 -3.42 1.94
C VAL A 303 -14.19 -2.04 2.05
N GLU A 304 -14.25 -1.30 0.94
CA GLU A 304 -15.10 -0.10 0.82
C GLU A 304 -16.58 -0.47 0.82
#